data_AF-A0A4R5TLS8-F1
#
_entry.id   AF-A0A4R5TLS8-F1
#
_cell.length_a   1.000
_cell.length_b   1.000
_cell.length_c   1.000
_cell.angle_alpha   90.00
_cell.angle_beta   90.00
_cell.angle_gamma   90.00
#
_symmetry.space_group_name_H-M   'P 1'
#
loop_
_entity.id
_entity.type
_entity.pdbx_description
1 polymer ?
#
loop_
_entity_poly.entity_id
_entity_poly.type
_entity_poly.pdbx_seq_one_letter_code
_entity_poly.pdbx_strand_id
1 'polypeptide(L)'
;MSNVFWEAQEESEHPDESELRYKRPWWVTLGAAVDLLLLFAIVPVGILSLIPFFFLIYIYLAQVLVWISPVLLLLNAAVFWWSFRRKQAATTALAALGVAFVTVSFVVVALWQAQVVILGIRF
;
A
#
# COMPACT_ATOMS: atom_id res chain seq x y z
N MET A 1 7.76 -11.80 48.63
CA MET A 1 6.67 -11.95 47.65
C MET A 1 6.67 -10.72 46.78
N SER A 2 7.41 -10.75 45.67
CA SER A 2 7.52 -9.63 44.73
C SER A 2 6.28 -9.60 43.85
N ASN A 3 5.45 -8.57 44.02
CA ASN A 3 4.41 -8.22 43.06
C ASN A 3 5.12 -7.73 41.79
N VAL A 4 5.42 -8.67 40.89
CA VAL A 4 5.97 -8.39 39.58
C VAL A 4 4.81 -7.89 38.72
N PHE A 5 4.92 -6.63 38.33
CA PHE A 5 4.06 -5.85 37.44
C PHE A 5 4.02 -6.44 36.02
N TRP A 6 3.50 -7.65 35.88
CA TRP A 6 2.76 -8.02 34.69
C TRP A 6 1.31 -7.70 34.99
N GLU A 7 0.94 -6.43 34.80
CA GLU A 7 -0.42 -6.17 34.33
C GLU A 7 -0.50 -6.97 33.03
N ALA A 8 -1.18 -8.12 33.08
CA ALA A 8 -1.71 -8.72 31.87
C ALA A 8 -2.38 -7.55 31.16
N GLN A 9 -1.90 -7.19 29.97
CA GLN A 9 -2.69 -6.35 29.09
C GLN A 9 -4.05 -7.03 29.12
N GLU A 10 -5.03 -6.36 29.74
CA GLU A 10 -6.43 -6.73 29.60
C GLU A 10 -6.62 -6.74 28.10
N GLU A 11 -6.59 -7.96 27.57
CA GLU A 11 -7.11 -8.36 26.30
C GLU A 11 -8.52 -7.83 26.35
N SER A 12 -8.66 -6.60 25.85
CA SER A 12 -9.87 -5.82 26.01
C SER A 12 -10.90 -6.65 25.30
N GLU A 13 -11.72 -7.29 26.12
CA GLU A 13 -12.89 -8.03 25.72
C GLU A 13 -13.58 -7.21 24.62
N HIS A 14 -13.85 -7.88 23.49
CA HIS A 14 -14.30 -7.40 22.18
C HIS A 14 -13.22 -7.09 21.10
N PRO A 15 -12.47 -8.10 20.61
CA PRO A 15 -11.75 -7.96 19.34
C PRO A 15 -12.65 -8.03 18.08
N ASP A 16 -13.85 -8.64 18.13
CA ASP A 16 -14.52 -9.10 16.87
C ASP A 16 -15.96 -8.62 16.63
N GLU A 17 -16.63 -7.93 17.57
CA GLU A 17 -18.07 -7.65 17.42
C GLU A 17 -18.42 -6.40 16.60
N SER A 18 -17.45 -5.53 16.28
CA SER A 18 -17.72 -4.30 15.53
C SER A 18 -17.41 -4.39 14.02
N GLU A 19 -16.68 -5.41 13.56
CA GLU A 19 -16.35 -5.57 12.14
C GLU A 19 -17.49 -6.21 11.33
N LEU A 20 -18.32 -7.06 11.96
CA LEU A 20 -19.43 -7.77 11.29
C LEU A 20 -20.69 -6.91 11.10
N ARG A 21 -20.80 -5.78 11.81
CA ARG A 21 -22.04 -4.96 11.80
C ARG A 21 -22.04 -3.85 10.76
N TYR A 22 -20.90 -3.55 10.14
CA TYR A 22 -20.79 -2.49 9.14
C TYR A 22 -20.49 -3.09 7.76
N LYS A 23 -21.40 -2.87 6.82
CA LYS A 23 -21.24 -3.31 5.43
C LYS A 23 -20.02 -2.59 4.84
N ARG A 24 -18.89 -3.30 4.72
CA ARG A 24 -17.66 -2.73 4.15
C ARG A 24 -17.96 -2.26 2.73
N PRO A 25 -17.67 -1.00 2.37
CA PRO A 25 -17.93 -0.52 1.04
C PRO A 25 -17.12 -1.33 0.02
N TRP A 26 -17.73 -1.70 -1.10
CA TRP A 26 -17.08 -2.53 -2.12
C TRP A 26 -15.78 -1.91 -2.65
N TRP A 27 -15.70 -0.57 -2.71
CA TRP A 27 -14.52 0.16 -3.16
C TRP A 27 -13.32 0.04 -2.20
N VAL A 28 -13.57 -0.15 -0.90
CA VAL A 28 -12.50 -0.39 0.09
C VAL A 28 -11.89 -1.76 -0.11
N THR A 29 -12.73 -2.77 -0.36
CA THR A 29 -12.28 -4.13 -0.66
C THR A 29 -11.54 -4.16 -1.99
N LEU A 30 -12.03 -3.44 -3.00
CA LEU A 30 -11.34 -3.31 -4.29
C LEU A 30 -9.96 -2.65 -4.12
N GLY A 31 -9.86 -1.55 -3.36
CA GLY A 31 -8.58 -0.89 -3.09
C GLY A 31 -7.59 -1.81 -2.38
N ALA A 32 -8.03 -2.48 -1.32
CA ALA A 32 -7.20 -3.47 -0.63
C ALA A 32 -6.76 -4.63 -1.54
N ALA A 33 -7.63 -5.10 -2.44
CA ALA A 33 -7.27 -6.13 -3.40
C ALA A 33 -6.21 -5.64 -4.40
N VAL A 34 -6.34 -4.39 -4.89
CA VAL A 34 -5.34 -3.76 -5.76
C VAL A 34 -4.00 -3.63 -5.06
N ASP A 35 -3.98 -3.12 -3.82
CA ASP A 35 -2.74 -2.94 -3.06
C ASP A 35 -2.06 -4.29 -2.75
N LEU A 36 -2.84 -5.35 -2.51
CA LEU A 36 -2.32 -6.69 -2.30
C LEU A 36 -1.74 -7.27 -3.60
N LEU A 37 -2.39 -7.07 -4.75
CA LEU A 37 -1.82 -7.43 -6.05
C LEU A 37 -0.53 -6.65 -6.33
N LEU A 38 -0.49 -5.35 -6.00
CA LEU A 38 0.71 -4.52 -6.12
C LEU A 38 1.83 -5.05 -5.23
N LEU A 39 1.54 -5.42 -3.98
CA LEU A 39 2.51 -6.03 -3.08
C LEU A 39 3.11 -7.31 -3.68
N PHE A 40 2.25 -8.21 -4.18
CA PHE A 40 2.70 -9.46 -4.80
C PHE A 40 3.43 -9.27 -6.13
N ALA A 41 3.21 -8.17 -6.85
CA ALA A 41 3.94 -7.86 -8.07
C ALA A 41 5.28 -7.17 -7.77
N ILE A 42 5.25 -6.14 -6.92
CA ILE A 42 6.40 -5.25 -6.68
C ILE A 42 7.46 -5.93 -5.84
N VAL A 43 7.09 -6.69 -4.80
CA VAL A 43 8.10 -7.29 -3.90
C VAL A 43 8.99 -8.30 -4.63
N PRO A 44 8.46 -9.29 -5.37
CA PRO A 44 9.32 -10.21 -6.11
C PRO A 44 10.16 -9.52 -7.17
N VAL A 45 9.58 -8.58 -7.92
CA VAL A 45 10.32 -7.84 -8.96
C VAL A 45 11.40 -6.96 -8.33
N GLY A 46 11.11 -6.33 -7.19
CA GLY A 46 12.08 -5.55 -6.41
C GLY A 46 13.25 -6.39 -5.92
N ILE A 47 13.00 -7.61 -5.41
CA ILE A 47 14.07 -8.54 -5.03
C ILE A 47 14.90 -8.95 -6.25
N LEU A 48 14.24 -9.30 -7.36
CA LEU A 48 14.93 -9.68 -8.60
C LEU A 48 15.73 -8.51 -9.20
N SER A 49 15.32 -7.26 -8.97
CA SER A 49 15.97 -6.06 -9.50
C SER A 49 17.42 -5.86 -9.01
N LEU A 50 17.83 -6.55 -7.94
CA LEU A 50 19.23 -6.63 -7.51
C LEU A 50 20.13 -7.23 -8.60
N ILE A 51 19.56 -8.02 -9.51
CA ILE A 51 20.24 -8.56 -10.68
C ILE A 51 20.04 -7.57 -11.83
N PRO A 52 21.13 -7.04 -12.45
CA PRO A 52 21.04 -5.98 -13.46
C PRO A 52 20.08 -6.26 -14.63
N PHE A 53 19.98 -7.53 -15.05
CA PHE A 53 19.07 -7.93 -16.13
C PHE A 53 17.59 -7.68 -15.79
N PHE A 54 17.19 -7.99 -14.55
CA PHE A 54 15.81 -7.84 -14.10
C PHE A 54 15.48 -6.40 -13.70
N PHE A 55 16.49 -5.54 -13.51
CA PHE A 55 16.31 -4.14 -13.19
C PHE A 55 15.49 -3.39 -14.27
N LEU A 56 15.66 -3.73 -15.55
CA LEU A 56 14.86 -3.15 -16.64
C LEU A 56 13.36 -3.47 -16.52
N ILE A 57 13.02 -4.68 -16.05
CA ILE A 57 11.63 -5.09 -15.81
C ILE A 57 11.05 -4.26 -14.66
N TYR A 58 11.85 -4.01 -13.62
CA TYR A 58 11.45 -3.15 -12.51
C TYR A 58 11.22 -1.71 -12.95
N ILE A 59 12.10 -1.14 -13.79
CA ILE A 59 11.90 0.21 -14.36
C ILE A 59 10.61 0.29 -15.15
N TYR A 60 10.33 -0.71 -16.00
CA TYR A 60 9.08 -0.76 -16.76
C TYR A 60 7.86 -0.81 -15.84
N LEU A 61 7.89 -1.65 -14.81
CA LEU A 61 6.82 -1.71 -13.80
C LEU A 61 6.65 -0.36 -13.09
N ALA A 62 7.75 0.29 -12.69
CA ALA A 62 7.74 1.59 -12.06
C ALA A 62 7.14 2.68 -12.98
N GLN A 63 7.45 2.66 -14.29
CA GLN A 63 6.83 3.57 -15.26
C GLN A 63 5.32 3.36 -15.36
N VAL A 64 4.85 2.12 -15.39
CA VAL A 64 3.41 1.80 -15.38
C VAL A 64 2.75 2.34 -14.12
N LEU A 65 3.37 2.17 -12.95
CA LEU A 65 2.84 2.68 -11.69
C LEU A 65 2.80 4.20 -11.62
N VAL A 66 3.83 4.88 -12.12
CA VAL A 66 3.85 6.36 -12.25
C VAL A 66 2.75 6.82 -13.20
N TRP A 67 2.51 6.09 -14.29
CA TRP A 67 1.47 6.42 -15.26
C TRP A 67 0.06 6.41 -14.65
N ILE A 68 -0.26 5.41 -13.83
CA ILE A 68 -1.55 5.31 -13.12
C ILE A 68 -1.55 5.97 -11.73
N SER A 69 -0.45 6.62 -11.34
CA SER A 69 -0.25 7.11 -9.96
C SER A 69 -1.37 8.01 -9.43
N PRO A 70 -2.00 8.93 -10.21
CA PRO A 70 -3.04 9.79 -9.64
C PRO A 70 -4.26 8.98 -9.20
N VAL A 71 -4.60 7.92 -9.94
CA VAL A 71 -5.71 7.02 -9.61
C VAL A 71 -5.38 6.22 -8.35
N LEU A 72 -4.16 5.65 -8.28
CA LEU A 72 -3.71 4.88 -7.12
C LEU A 72 -3.66 5.73 -5.85
N LEU A 73 -3.17 6.98 -5.95
CA LEU A 73 -3.09 7.89 -4.82
C LEU A 73 -4.48 8.31 -4.32
N LEU A 74 -5.41 8.62 -5.22
CA LEU A 74 -6.79 8.93 -4.84
C LEU A 74 -7.49 7.75 -4.17
N LEU A 75 -7.31 6.55 -4.72
CA LEU A 75 -7.87 5.33 -4.14
C LEU A 75 -7.29 5.06 -2.75
N ASN A 76 -5.96 5.11 -2.61
CA ASN A 76 -5.28 4.88 -1.34
C ASN A 76 -5.62 5.95 -0.30
N ALA A 77 -5.71 7.23 -0.68
CA ALA A 77 -6.14 8.30 0.21
C ALA A 77 -7.57 8.10 0.71
N ALA A 78 -8.49 7.66 -0.17
CA ALA A 78 -9.87 7.35 0.20
C ALA A 78 -9.94 6.15 1.15
N VAL A 79 -9.19 5.08 0.87
CA VAL A 79 -9.13 3.88 1.71
C VAL A 79 -8.54 4.22 3.07
N PHE A 80 -7.40 4.92 3.10
CA PHE A 80 -6.73 5.35 4.31
C PHE A 80 -7.65 6.22 5.18
N TRP A 81 -8.34 7.20 4.58
CA TRP A 81 -9.26 8.07 5.31
C TRP A 81 -10.41 7.28 5.95
N TRP A 82 -10.99 6.34 5.21
CA TRP A 82 -12.08 5.51 5.70
C TRP A 82 -11.61 4.53 6.78
N SER A 83 -10.48 3.85 6.58
CA SER A 83 -9.93 2.88 7.53
C SER A 83 -9.45 3.55 8.82
N PHE A 84 -8.85 4.74 8.71
CA PHE A 84 -8.39 5.52 9.85
C PHE A 84 -9.55 5.93 10.76
N ARG A 85 -10.65 6.42 10.19
CA ARG A 85 -11.88 6.74 10.95
C ARG A 85 -12.50 5.53 11.64
N ARG A 86 -12.23 4.31 11.16
CA ARG A 86 -12.76 3.05 11.68
C ARG A 86 -11.75 2.26 12.52
N LYS A 87 -10.55 2.79 12.76
CA LYS A 87 -9.46 2.14 13.51
C LYS A 87 -9.04 0.77 12.96
N GLN A 88 -9.24 0.53 11.66
CA GLN A 88 -8.80 -0.73 11.03
C GLN A 88 -7.30 -0.64 10.70
N ALA A 89 -6.46 -1.17 11.59
CA ALA A 89 -5.01 -1.06 11.48
C ALA A 89 -4.46 -1.72 10.20
N ALA A 90 -4.92 -2.94 9.87
CA ALA A 90 -4.41 -3.69 8.73
C ALA A 90 -4.67 -3.00 7.38
N THR A 91 -5.88 -2.47 7.19
CA THR A 91 -6.29 -1.83 5.93
C THR A 91 -5.65 -0.45 5.78
N THR A 92 -5.44 0.26 6.90
CA THR A 92 -4.70 1.52 6.93
C THR A 92 -3.23 1.32 6.56
N ALA A 93 -2.58 0.28 7.11
CA ALA A 93 -1.20 -0.06 6.78
C ALA A 93 -1.05 -0.44 5.30
N LEU A 94 -1.98 -1.23 4.76
CA LEU A 94 -1.98 -1.61 3.35
C LEU A 94 -2.12 -0.39 2.42
N ALA A 95 -3.01 0.56 2.75
CA ALA A 95 -3.17 1.78 1.97
C ALA A 95 -1.92 2.70 2.04
N ALA A 96 -1.31 2.82 3.22
CA ALA A 96 -0.05 3.56 3.35
C ALA A 96 1.08 2.91 2.51
N LEU A 97 1.10 1.59 2.46
CA LEU A 97 2.05 0.82 1.66
C LEU A 97 1.82 1.00 0.15
N GLY A 98 0.56 1.11 -0.31
CA GLY A 98 0.23 1.48 -1.69
C GLY A 98 0.78 2.86 -2.08
N VAL A 99 0.66 3.86 -1.20
CA VAL A 99 1.27 5.19 -1.41
C VAL A 99 2.80 5.10 -1.45
N ALA A 100 3.40 4.30 -0.57
CA ALA A 100 4.85 4.09 -0.56
C ALA A 100 5.35 3.50 -1.89
N PHE A 101 4.63 2.53 -2.46
CA PHE A 101 4.98 1.96 -3.76
C PHE A 101 4.96 2.97 -4.90
N VAL A 102 3.94 3.84 -4.95
CA VAL A 102 3.87 4.92 -5.93
C VAL A 102 5.07 5.86 -5.77
N THR A 103 5.40 6.21 -4.52
CA THR A 103 6.52 7.11 -4.20
C THR A 103 7.86 6.52 -4.62
N VAL A 104 8.12 5.25 -4.29
CA VAL A 104 9.35 4.56 -4.68
C VAL A 104 9.44 4.46 -6.21
N SER A 105 8.33 4.14 -6.89
CA SER A 105 8.29 4.07 -8.35
C SER A 105 8.66 5.40 -9.00
N PHE A 106 8.15 6.50 -8.45
CA PHE A 106 8.50 7.85 -8.91
C PHE A 106 10.00 8.13 -8.74
N VAL A 107 10.57 7.82 -7.56
CA VAL A 107 12.01 7.99 -7.30
C VAL A 107 12.86 7.18 -8.27
N VAL A 108 12.48 5.93 -8.53
CA VAL A 108 13.20 5.04 -9.45
C VAL A 108 13.19 5.58 -10.88
N VAL A 109 12.03 5.99 -11.39
CA VAL A 109 11.90 6.56 -12.74
C VAL A 109 12.71 7.85 -12.86
N ALA A 110 12.67 8.72 -11.83
CA ALA A 110 13.42 9.97 -11.79
C ALA A 110 14.93 9.74 -11.76
N LEU A 111 15.43 8.80 -10.94
CA LEU A 111 16.85 8.43 -10.88
C LEU A 111 17.35 7.81 -12.17
N TRP A 112 16.49 7.05 -12.86
CA TRP A 112 16.80 6.49 -14.18
C TRP A 112 16.75 7.54 -15.30
N GLN A 113 16.36 8.78 -15.01
CA GLN A 113 16.14 9.85 -16.00
C GLN A 113 15.20 9.42 -17.14
N ALA A 114 14.29 8.49 -16.84
CA ALA A 114 13.24 8.12 -17.78
C ALA A 114 12.21 9.25 -17.87
N GLN A 115 11.58 9.37 -19.03
CA GLN A 115 10.48 10.30 -19.22
C GLN A 115 9.35 10.01 -18.21
N VAL A 116 8.98 11.01 -17.42
CA VAL A 116 7.90 10.89 -16.44
C VAL A 116 6.59 11.12 -17.18
N VAL A 117 5.82 10.05 -17.38
CA VAL A 117 4.50 10.12 -18.03
C VAL A 117 3.44 9.82 -17.00
N ILE A 118 2.55 10.77 -16.74
CA ILE A 118 1.45 10.65 -15.77
C ILE A 118 0.13 10.81 -16.54
N LEU A 119 -0.71 9.78 -16.57
CA LEU A 119 -1.98 9.75 -17.33
C LEU A 119 -1.84 10.20 -18.81
N GLY A 120 -0.68 9.95 -19.42
CA GLY A 120 -0.38 10.33 -20.81
C GLY A 120 0.22 11.73 -21.00
N ILE A 121 0.33 12.53 -19.94
CA ILE A 121 1.02 13.83 -19.96
C ILE A 121 2.50 13.61 -19.65
N ARG A 122 3.37 14.19 -20.49
CA ARG A 122 4.83 14.07 -20.40
C ARG A 122 5.41 15.22 -19.58
N PHE A 123 6.34 14.91 -18.67
CA PHE A 123 7.09 15.85 -17.84
C PHE A 123 8.61 15.61 -17.98
#